data_AF-A0A3N7FC20-F1
#
_entry.id   AF-A0A3N7FC20-F1
#
_cell.length_a   1.000
_cell.length_b   1.000
_cell.length_c   1.000
_cell.angle_alpha   90.00
_cell.angle_beta   90.00
_cell.angle_gamma   90.00
#
_symmetry.space_group_name_H-M   'P 1'
#
loop_
_entity.id
_entity.type
_entity.pdbx_description
1 polymer ?
#
loop_
_entity_poly.entity_id
_entity_poly.type
_entity_poly.pdbx_seq_one_letter_code
_entity_poly.pdbx_strand_id
1 'polypeptide(L)'
;MKPINAQELSRSYRLFVLNFILLTSFAILCVYLFFVSSKFEYQLLEKEVKQTDMLLAKRKEINTNFDMILQRFQQLSKNGSTVIGSVEMNNQAIILEDIQNKNFRIREIIKEQKSDAGSFQLYKKMTDDVVQMAVIQDSLLGTKVAIARLKYQLESCRKTNLAGNKKLKSGIFK
;
A
#
# COMPACT_ATOMS: atom_id res chain seq x y z
N MET A 1 41.40 76.86 35.25
CA MET A 1 41.02 75.67 34.45
C MET A 1 41.82 74.49 34.99
N LYS A 2 41.13 73.44 35.48
CA LYS A 2 41.77 72.29 36.15
C LYS A 2 42.51 71.44 35.10
N PRO A 3 43.80 71.11 35.29
CA PRO A 3 44.53 70.34 34.29
C PRO A 3 43.89 68.96 34.14
N ILE A 4 43.58 68.59 32.90
CA ILE A 4 42.99 67.30 32.54
C ILE A 4 44.02 66.23 32.88
N ASN A 5 43.64 65.32 33.79
CA ASN A 5 44.44 64.18 34.18
C ASN A 5 44.47 63.14 33.03
N ALA A 6 45.42 63.30 32.11
CA ALA A 6 45.51 62.51 30.88
C ALA A 6 45.68 60.98 31.12
N GLN A 7 46.13 60.57 32.31
CA GLN A 7 46.25 59.17 32.69
C GLN A 7 44.90 58.48 32.98
N GLU A 8 43.95 59.17 33.62
CA GLU A 8 42.62 58.60 33.85
C GLU A 8 41.80 58.51 32.57
N LEU A 9 41.99 59.48 31.66
CA LEU A 9 41.31 59.53 30.37
C LEU A 9 41.77 58.36 29.47
N SER A 10 43.08 58.10 29.40
CA SER A 10 43.63 57.02 28.57
C SER A 10 43.29 55.62 29.11
N ARG A 11 43.19 55.46 30.44
CA ARG A 11 42.75 54.20 31.08
C ARG A 11 41.27 53.92 30.83
N SER A 12 40.41 54.93 30.96
CA SER A 12 38.98 54.81 30.64
C SER A 12 38.74 54.51 29.15
N TYR A 13 39.51 55.13 28.26
CA TYR A 13 39.42 54.87 26.82
C TYR A 13 39.83 53.44 26.46
N ARG A 14 40.90 52.90 27.05
CA ARG A 14 41.28 51.49 26.87
C ARG A 14 40.20 50.53 27.35
N LEU A 15 39.59 50.80 28.50
CA LEU A 15 38.52 49.97 29.03
C LEU A 15 37.27 49.99 28.13
N PHE A 16 36.94 51.18 27.61
CA PHE A 16 35.85 51.35 26.64
C PHE A 16 36.09 50.57 25.35
N VAL A 17 37.29 50.68 24.76
CA VAL A 17 37.66 49.94 23.55
C VAL A 17 37.61 48.43 23.80
N LEU A 18 38.09 47.95 24.95
CA LEU A 18 38.07 46.53 25.29
C LEU A 18 36.62 46.00 25.42
N ASN A 19 35.75 46.73 26.12
CA ASN A 19 34.33 46.40 26.21
C ASN A 19 33.64 46.43 24.83
N PHE A 20 33.99 47.40 23.97
CA PHE A 20 33.44 47.50 22.63
C PHE A 20 33.84 46.31 21.74
N ILE A 21 35.10 45.89 21.79
CA ILE A 21 35.60 44.71 21.07
C ILE A 21 34.90 43.44 21.58
N LEU A 22 34.75 43.29 22.89
CA LEU A 22 34.13 42.12 23.50
C LEU A 22 32.64 42.04 23.12
N LEU A 23 31.92 43.17 23.15
CA LEU A 23 30.53 43.26 22.72
C LEU A 23 30.39 42.93 21.22
N THR A 24 31.28 43.47 20.38
CA THR A 24 31.27 43.22 18.93
C THR A 24 31.55 41.75 18.62
N SER A 25 32.53 41.14 19.30
CA SER A 25 32.84 39.72 19.17
C SER A 25 31.66 38.85 19.61
N PHE A 26 30.98 39.23 20.69
CA PHE A 26 29.81 38.51 21.18
C PHE A 26 28.65 38.59 20.19
N ALA A 27 28.39 39.77 19.62
CA ALA A 27 27.38 39.94 18.57
C ALA A 27 27.66 39.07 17.34
N ILE A 28 28.91 39.03 16.87
CA ILE A 28 29.33 38.16 15.75
C ILE A 28 29.10 36.68 16.09
N LEU A 29 29.42 36.27 17.32
CA LEU A 29 29.25 34.90 17.78
C LEU A 29 27.77 34.51 17.87
N CYS A 30 26.90 35.40 18.33
CA CYS A 30 25.44 35.18 18.32
C CYS A 30 24.90 34.99 16.90
N VAL A 31 25.32 35.82 15.95
CA VAL A 31 24.92 35.69 14.54
C VAL A 31 25.43 34.37 13.96
N TYR A 32 26.67 33.98 14.26
CA TYR A 32 27.23 32.71 13.83
C TYR A 32 26.43 31.51 14.36
N LEU A 33 26.14 31.48 15.67
CA LEU A 33 25.34 30.42 16.28
C LEU A 33 23.92 30.36 15.72
N PHE A 34 23.31 31.52 15.43
CA PHE A 34 22.00 31.59 14.79
C PHE A 34 22.00 30.89 13.42
N PHE A 35 22.98 31.18 12.57
CA PHE A 35 23.08 30.52 11.26
C PHE A 35 23.39 29.02 11.36
N VAL A 36 24.21 28.61 12.33
CA VAL A 36 24.50 27.19 12.58
C VAL A 36 23.24 26.46 13.04
N SER A 37 22.50 27.01 14.00
CA SER A 37 21.26 26.44 14.50
C SER A 37 20.23 26.32 13.38
N SER A 38 20.07 27.38 12.58
CA SER A 38 19.15 27.38 11.45
C SER A 38 19.50 26.29 10.43
N LYS A 39 20.78 26.13 10.07
CA LYS A 39 21.22 25.04 9.16
C LYS A 39 20.91 23.65 9.72
N PHE A 40 21.10 23.45 11.03
CA PHE A 40 20.81 22.17 11.66
C PHE A 40 19.30 21.85 11.64
N GLU A 41 18.46 22.84 11.95
CA GLU A 41 16.99 22.70 11.87
C GLU A 41 16.53 22.40 10.44
N TYR A 42 17.07 23.09 9.43
CA TYR A 42 16.75 22.81 8.02
C TYR A 42 17.12 21.38 7.62
N GLN A 43 18.29 20.88 8.05
CA GLN A 43 18.70 19.51 7.75
C GLN A 43 17.84 18.47 8.46
N LEU A 44 17.41 18.75 9.70
CA LEU A 44 16.52 17.88 10.44
C LEU A 44 15.13 17.82 9.76
N LEU A 45 14.60 18.98 9.39
CA LEU A 45 13.34 19.11 8.68
C LEU A 45 13.38 18.39 7.32
N GLU A 46 14.46 18.56 6.55
CA GLU A 46 14.62 17.87 5.26
C GLU A 46 14.61 16.34 5.41
N LYS A 47 15.23 15.81 6.47
CA LYS A 47 15.20 14.37 6.75
C LYS A 47 13.80 13.89 7.09
N GLU A 48 13.08 14.63 7.91
CA GLU A 48 11.71 14.28 8.32
C GLU A 48 10.73 14.34 7.14
N VAL A 49 10.84 15.36 6.29
CA VAL A 49 10.08 15.48 5.05
C VAL A 49 10.37 14.29 4.12
N LYS A 50 11.64 13.95 3.89
CA LYS A 50 12.00 12.79 3.06
C LYS A 50 11.45 11.47 3.60
N GLN A 51 11.49 11.27 4.92
CA GLN A 51 10.90 10.08 5.55
C GLN A 51 9.39 10.04 5.37
N THR A 52 8.72 11.19 5.51
CA THR A 52 7.28 11.33 5.33
C THR A 52 6.87 11.07 3.88
N ASP A 53 7.59 11.63 2.92
CA ASP A 53 7.35 11.43 1.49
C ASP A 53 7.55 9.97 1.10
N MET A 54 8.58 9.31 1.62
CA MET A 54 8.80 7.88 1.40
C MET A 54 7.62 7.05 1.94
N LEU A 55 7.13 7.38 3.14
CA LEU A 55 5.99 6.67 3.75
C LEU A 55 4.69 6.93 2.97
N LEU A 56 4.47 8.14 2.48
CA LEU A 56 3.33 8.48 1.63
C LEU A 56 3.38 7.76 0.28
N ALA A 57 4.56 7.69 -0.34
CA ALA A 57 4.76 6.95 -1.58
C ALA A 57 4.42 5.46 -1.42
N LYS A 58 4.88 4.84 -0.33
CA LYS A 58 4.54 3.45 0.00
C LYS A 58 3.05 3.25 0.26
N ARG A 59 2.41 4.15 1.00
CA ARG A 59 0.96 4.12 1.22
C ARG A 59 0.19 4.20 -0.10
N LYS A 60 0.62 5.07 -1.01
CA LYS A 60 0.03 5.20 -2.35
C LYS A 60 0.21 3.92 -3.17
N GLU A 61 1.37 3.28 -3.12
CA GLU A 61 1.61 2.00 -3.78
C GLU A 61 0.69 0.89 -3.24
N ILE A 62 0.54 0.79 -1.91
CA ILE A 62 -0.37 -0.17 -1.27
C ILE A 62 -1.82 0.07 -1.73
N ASN A 63 -2.31 1.30 -1.63
CA ASN A 63 -3.69 1.63 -2.04
C ASN A 63 -3.93 1.32 -3.53
N THR A 64 -2.99 1.66 -4.40
CA THR A 64 -3.09 1.36 -5.84
C THR A 64 -3.18 -0.14 -6.09
N ASN A 65 -2.42 -0.95 -5.35
CA ASN A 65 -2.51 -2.41 -5.45
C ASN A 65 -3.85 -2.96 -4.94
N PHE A 66 -4.40 -2.41 -3.85
CA PHE A 66 -5.73 -2.77 -3.39
C PHE A 66 -6.83 -2.40 -4.39
N ASP A 67 -6.75 -1.24 -5.03
CA ASP A 67 -7.70 -0.84 -6.07
C ASP A 67 -7.67 -1.80 -7.26
N MET A 68 -6.46 -2.22 -7.68
CA MET A 68 -6.32 -3.25 -8.71
C MET A 68 -6.93 -4.59 -8.27
N ILE A 69 -6.68 -5.04 -7.04
CA ILE A 69 -7.28 -6.26 -6.48
C ILE A 69 -8.81 -6.17 -6.52
N LEU A 70 -9.38 -5.04 -6.10
CA LEU A 70 -10.82 -4.81 -6.12
C LEU A 70 -11.39 -4.91 -7.55
N GLN A 71 -10.73 -4.27 -8.53
CA GLN A 71 -11.12 -4.37 -9.93
C GLN A 71 -11.09 -5.81 -10.45
N ARG A 72 -10.08 -6.60 -10.06
CA ARG A 72 -9.98 -8.03 -10.41
C ARG A 72 -11.12 -8.85 -9.80
N PHE A 73 -11.45 -8.64 -8.53
CA PHE A 73 -12.61 -9.29 -7.91
C PHE A 73 -13.93 -8.91 -8.59
N GLN A 74 -14.09 -7.65 -9.01
CA GLN A 74 -15.26 -7.23 -9.80
C GLN A 74 -15.33 -7.93 -11.15
N GLN A 75 -14.19 -8.15 -11.82
CA GLN A 75 -14.11 -8.93 -13.07
C GLN A 75 -14.49 -10.40 -12.81
N LEU A 76 -14.01 -11.01 -11.73
CA LEU A 76 -14.38 -12.38 -11.33
C LEU A 76 -15.89 -12.51 -11.05
N SER A 77 -16.50 -11.51 -10.41
CA SER A 77 -17.94 -11.49 -10.15
C SER A 77 -18.77 -11.40 -11.45
N LYS A 78 -18.39 -10.49 -12.36
CA LYS A 78 -19.06 -10.33 -13.66
C LYS A 78 -18.91 -11.57 -14.55
N ASN A 79 -17.70 -12.12 -14.65
CA ASN A 79 -17.41 -13.26 -15.52
C ASN A 79 -17.88 -14.59 -14.92
N GLY A 80 -17.94 -14.68 -13.59
CA GLY A 80 -18.41 -15.87 -12.88
C GLY A 80 -19.91 -16.13 -13.03
N SER A 81 -20.69 -15.17 -13.52
CA SER A 81 -22.15 -15.26 -13.59
C SER A 81 -22.68 -15.83 -14.92
N THR A 82 -21.85 -15.86 -15.97
CA THR A 82 -22.38 -15.91 -17.35
C THR A 82 -21.87 -17.07 -18.20
N VAL A 83 -20.69 -17.64 -17.93
CA VAL A 83 -20.10 -18.64 -18.85
C VAL A 83 -19.34 -19.74 -18.11
N ILE A 84 -19.74 -20.99 -18.32
CA ILE A 84 -19.09 -22.21 -17.81
C ILE A 84 -18.35 -22.86 -18.99
N GLY A 85 -17.37 -22.14 -19.53
CA GLY A 85 -16.47 -22.60 -20.58
C GLY A 85 -15.07 -22.84 -20.01
N SER A 86 -14.30 -23.78 -20.60
CA SER A 86 -12.93 -24.07 -20.18
C SER A 86 -11.98 -22.87 -20.33
N VAL A 87 -12.24 -22.00 -21.31
CA VAL A 87 -11.48 -20.77 -21.57
C VAL A 87 -11.73 -19.72 -20.47
N GLU A 88 -12.99 -19.47 -20.11
CA GLU A 88 -13.33 -18.56 -19.03
C GLU A 88 -12.85 -19.06 -17.67
N MET A 89 -12.84 -20.37 -17.42
CA MET A 89 -12.26 -20.94 -16.20
C MET A 89 -10.76 -20.68 -16.11
N ASN A 90 -10.02 -20.88 -17.20
CA ASN A 90 -8.58 -20.57 -17.23
C ASN A 90 -8.33 -19.07 -16.99
N ASN A 91 -9.16 -18.21 -17.59
CA ASN A 91 -9.07 -16.77 -17.37
C ASN A 91 -9.38 -16.37 -15.92
N GLN A 92 -10.33 -17.04 -15.26
CA GLN A 92 -10.63 -16.82 -13.84
C GLN A 92 -9.48 -17.26 -12.92
N ALA A 93 -8.79 -18.36 -13.23
CA ALA A 93 -7.61 -18.80 -12.50
C ALA A 93 -6.46 -17.78 -12.62
N ILE A 94 -6.21 -17.26 -13.83
CA ILE A 94 -5.21 -16.20 -14.06
C ILE A 94 -5.53 -14.93 -13.26
N ILE A 95 -6.80 -14.52 -13.21
CA ILE A 95 -7.20 -13.35 -12.43
C ILE A 95 -7.00 -13.59 -10.91
N LEU A 96 -7.29 -14.80 -10.43
CA LEU A 96 -7.09 -15.16 -9.02
C LEU A 96 -5.60 -15.16 -8.64
N GLU A 97 -4.74 -15.66 -9.52
CA GLU A 97 -3.28 -15.60 -9.35
C GLU A 97 -2.76 -14.16 -9.32
N ASP A 98 -3.25 -13.28 -10.21
CA ASP A 98 -2.91 -11.85 -10.20
C ASP A 98 -3.30 -11.18 -8.87
N ILE A 99 -4.47 -11.53 -8.30
CA ILE A 99 -4.90 -11.06 -6.98
C ILE A 99 -3.92 -11.53 -5.90
N GLN A 100 -3.55 -12.81 -5.90
CA GLN A 100 -2.63 -13.37 -4.91
C GLN A 100 -1.24 -12.74 -4.99
N ASN A 101 -0.71 -12.54 -6.20
CA ASN A 101 0.59 -11.90 -6.44
C ASN A 101 0.60 -10.44 -5.98
N LYS A 102 -0.45 -9.66 -6.28
CA LYS A 102 -0.58 -8.28 -5.78
C LYS A 102 -0.67 -8.24 -4.26
N ASN A 103 -1.41 -9.16 -3.67
CA ASN A 103 -1.55 -9.25 -2.22
C ASN A 103 -0.23 -9.65 -1.54
N PHE A 104 0.56 -10.54 -2.15
CA PHE A 104 1.90 -10.89 -1.69
C PHE A 104 2.83 -9.67 -1.70
N ARG A 105 2.84 -8.89 -2.79
CA ARG A 105 3.63 -7.66 -2.87
C ARG A 105 3.24 -6.63 -1.80
N ILE A 106 1.95 -6.50 -1.48
CA ILE A 106 1.50 -5.67 -0.35
C ILE A 106 2.06 -6.20 0.98
N ARG A 107 2.04 -7.53 1.22
CA ARG A 107 2.63 -8.15 2.42
C ARG A 107 4.12 -7.84 2.55
N GLU A 108 4.87 -7.89 1.46
CA GLU A 108 6.30 -7.57 1.46
C GLU A 108 6.53 -6.12 1.87
N ILE A 109 5.81 -5.17 1.27
CA ILE A 109 5.90 -3.75 1.63
C ILE A 109 5.56 -3.52 3.11
N ILE A 110 4.52 -4.18 3.63
CA ILE A 110 4.15 -4.09 5.05
C ILE A 110 5.23 -4.69 5.95
N LYS A 111 5.84 -5.83 5.56
CA LYS A 111 6.86 -6.52 6.35
C LYS A 111 8.19 -5.75 6.41
N GLU A 112 8.56 -5.09 5.32
CA GLU A 112 9.73 -4.20 5.27
C GLU A 112 9.57 -2.99 6.22
N GLN A 113 8.33 -2.57 6.45
CA GLN A 113 8.04 -1.43 7.29
C GLN A 113 7.88 -1.84 8.76
N LYS A 114 8.90 -1.57 9.58
CA LYS A 114 8.87 -1.74 11.05
C LYS A 114 7.98 -0.71 11.80
N SER A 115 7.10 -0.01 11.09
CA SER A 115 6.27 1.05 11.66
C SER A 115 5.01 0.46 12.28
N ASP A 116 4.81 0.66 13.59
CA ASP A 116 3.58 0.29 14.30
C ASP A 116 2.43 1.28 14.06
N ALA A 117 2.49 2.07 12.98
CA ALA A 117 1.42 2.99 12.64
C ALA A 117 0.14 2.19 12.34
N GLY A 118 -0.98 2.57 12.97
CA GLY A 118 -2.25 1.86 12.86
C GLY A 118 -2.76 1.63 11.42
N SER A 119 -2.34 2.47 10.47
CA SER A 119 -2.64 2.25 9.04
C SER A 119 -2.06 0.94 8.50
N PHE A 120 -0.86 0.53 8.91
CA PHE A 120 -0.25 -0.73 8.47
C PHE A 120 -0.91 -1.96 9.08
N GLN A 121 -1.43 -1.84 10.30
CA GLN A 121 -2.26 -2.89 10.90
C GLN A 121 -3.57 -3.07 10.12
N LEU A 122 -4.20 -1.97 9.69
CA LEU A 122 -5.37 -2.03 8.81
C LEU A 122 -5.03 -2.71 7.47
N TYR A 123 -3.93 -2.31 6.83
CA TYR A 123 -3.49 -2.95 5.58
C TYR A 123 -3.21 -4.43 5.75
N LYS A 124 -2.60 -4.85 6.87
CA LYS A 124 -2.39 -6.26 7.19
C LYS A 124 -3.71 -7.01 7.28
N LYS A 125 -4.70 -6.46 7.99
CA LYS A 125 -6.05 -7.04 8.07
C LYS A 125 -6.70 -7.16 6.69
N MET A 126 -6.68 -6.09 5.89
CA MET A 126 -7.24 -6.11 4.52
C MET A 126 -6.57 -7.18 3.65
N THR A 127 -5.26 -7.36 3.82
CA THR A 127 -4.48 -8.38 3.11
C THR A 127 -4.91 -9.80 3.51
N ASP A 128 -5.25 -10.03 4.77
CA ASP A 128 -5.80 -11.31 5.25
C ASP A 128 -7.23 -11.54 4.73
N ASP A 129 -8.05 -10.49 4.69
CA ASP A 129 -9.41 -10.54 4.12
C ASP A 129 -9.38 -10.88 2.62
N VAL A 130 -8.42 -10.33 1.85
CA VAL A 130 -8.22 -10.68 0.43
C VAL A 130 -7.88 -12.15 0.24
N VAL A 131 -7.07 -12.75 1.12
CA VAL A 131 -6.75 -14.19 1.05
C VAL A 131 -8.02 -15.01 1.27
N GLN A 132 -8.80 -14.68 2.31
CA GLN A 132 -10.06 -15.39 2.59
C GLN A 132 -11.03 -15.27 1.42
N MET A 133 -11.17 -14.07 0.83
CA MET A 133 -12.03 -13.83 -0.31
C MET A 133 -11.59 -14.64 -1.55
N ALA A 134 -10.27 -14.75 -1.80
CA ALA A 134 -9.73 -15.57 -2.87
C ALA A 134 -10.05 -17.06 -2.70
N VAL A 135 -9.91 -17.59 -1.47
CA VAL A 135 -10.25 -19.00 -1.15
C VAL A 135 -11.74 -19.28 -1.33
N ILE A 136 -12.60 -18.34 -0.87
CA ILE A 136 -14.06 -18.45 -1.07
C ILE A 136 -14.40 -18.46 -2.56
N GLN A 137 -13.78 -17.58 -3.34
CA GLN A 137 -14.00 -17.50 -4.77
C GLN A 137 -13.59 -18.79 -5.49
N ASP A 138 -12.42 -19.35 -5.18
CA ASP A 138 -11.96 -20.61 -5.75
C ASP A 138 -12.91 -21.77 -5.43
N SER A 139 -13.35 -21.88 -4.18
CA SER A 139 -14.34 -22.88 -3.73
C SER A 139 -15.67 -22.74 -4.48
N LEU A 140 -16.10 -21.50 -4.72
CA LEU A 140 -17.32 -21.18 -5.45
C LEU A 140 -17.21 -21.55 -6.93
N LEU A 141 -16.03 -21.35 -7.55
CA LEU A 141 -15.74 -21.83 -8.90
C LEU A 141 -15.81 -23.36 -8.99
N GLY A 142 -15.16 -24.07 -8.06
CA GLY A 142 -15.23 -25.53 -7.98
C GLY A 142 -16.66 -26.06 -7.86
N THR A 143 -17.47 -25.42 -7.03
CA THR A 143 -18.89 -25.76 -6.85
C THR A 143 -19.70 -25.55 -8.14
N LYS A 144 -19.48 -24.43 -8.86
CA LYS A 144 -20.14 -24.17 -10.14
C LYS A 144 -19.81 -25.22 -11.19
N VAL A 145 -18.55 -25.64 -11.27
CA VAL A 145 -18.11 -26.70 -12.19
C VAL A 145 -18.79 -28.03 -11.85
N ALA A 146 -18.88 -28.38 -10.57
CA ALA A 146 -19.58 -29.59 -10.13
C ALA A 146 -21.07 -29.56 -10.52
N ILE A 147 -21.76 -28.43 -10.30
CA ILE A 147 -23.17 -28.24 -10.69
C ILE A 147 -23.34 -28.38 -12.20
N ALA A 148 -22.46 -27.79 -13.00
CA ALA A 148 -22.53 -27.87 -14.46
C ALA A 148 -22.37 -29.31 -14.95
N ARG A 149 -21.43 -30.06 -14.37
CA ARG A 149 -21.22 -31.48 -14.66
C ARG A 149 -22.46 -32.30 -14.34
N LEU A 150 -23.06 -32.08 -13.17
CA LEU A 150 -24.30 -32.76 -12.78
C LEU A 150 -25.46 -32.44 -13.71
N LYS A 151 -25.63 -31.17 -14.11
CA LYS A 151 -26.64 -30.79 -15.11
C LYS A 151 -26.45 -31.51 -16.44
N TYR A 152 -25.22 -31.58 -16.93
CA TYR A 152 -24.90 -32.28 -18.18
C TYR A 152 -25.21 -33.79 -18.08
N GLN A 153 -24.84 -34.43 -16.97
CA GLN A 153 -25.17 -35.84 -16.71
C GLN A 153 -26.68 -36.08 -16.64
N LEU A 154 -27.41 -35.20 -15.95
CA LEU A 154 -28.87 -35.27 -15.84
C LEU A 154 -29.54 -35.14 -17.22
N GLU A 155 -29.06 -34.21 -18.04
CA GLU A 155 -29.59 -34.01 -19.38
C GLU A 155 -29.28 -35.18 -20.33
N SER A 156 -28.07 -35.75 -20.23
CA SER A 156 -27.70 -36.98 -20.93
C SER A 156 -28.60 -38.15 -20.53
N CYS A 157 -28.82 -38.34 -19.21
CA CYS A 157 -29.73 -39.35 -18.68
C CYS A 157 -31.16 -39.15 -19.20
N ARG A 158 -31.66 -37.91 -19.18
CA ARG A 158 -32.98 -37.56 -19.73
C ARG A 158 -33.09 -37.89 -21.22
N LYS A 159 -32.07 -37.57 -22.03
CA LYS A 159 -32.03 -37.89 -23.47
C LYS A 159 -32.06 -39.40 -23.70
N THR A 160 -31.26 -40.16 -22.96
CA THR A 160 -31.24 -41.63 -23.04
C THR A 160 -32.57 -42.24 -22.61
N ASN A 161 -33.19 -41.72 -21.55
CA ASN A 161 -34.50 -42.18 -21.08
C ASN A 161 -35.60 -41.88 -22.11
N LEU A 162 -35.63 -40.68 -22.69
CA LEU A 162 -36.56 -40.35 -23.77
C LEU A 162 -36.35 -41.22 -25.01
N ALA A 163 -35.10 -41.49 -25.39
CA ALA A 163 -34.78 -42.39 -26.49
C ALA A 163 -35.22 -43.83 -26.20
N GLY A 164 -35.01 -44.32 -24.97
CA GLY A 164 -35.48 -45.63 -24.51
C GLY A 164 -37.00 -45.72 -24.53
N ASN A 165 -37.70 -44.72 -23.98
CA ASN A 165 -39.16 -44.65 -24.00
C ASN A 165 -39.73 -44.58 -25.43
N LYS A 166 -39.06 -43.85 -26.34
CA LYS A 166 -39.43 -43.83 -27.76
C LYS A 166 -39.28 -45.21 -28.41
N LYS A 167 -38.17 -45.92 -28.13
CA LYS A 167 -37.96 -47.30 -28.59
C LYS A 167 -39.03 -48.25 -28.06
N LEU A 168 -39.32 -48.20 -26.76
CA LEU A 168 -40.38 -48.98 -26.10
C LEU A 168 -41.75 -48.74 -26.75
N LYS A 169 -42.14 -47.48 -26.95
CA LYS A 169 -43.41 -47.11 -27.60
C LYS A 169 -43.50 -47.54 -29.06
N SER A 170 -42.37 -47.62 -29.76
CA SER A 170 -42.32 -48.05 -31.17
C SER A 170 -42.27 -49.57 -31.36
N GLY A 171 -42.12 -50.35 -30.29
CA GLY A 171 -42.04 -51.82 -30.37
C GLY A 171 -40.77 -52.36 -31.05
N ILE A 172 -39.80 -51.49 -31.38
CA ILE A 172 -38.55 -51.87 -32.05
C ILE A 172 -37.57 -52.38 -30.98
N PHE A 173 -37.68 -53.66 -30.67
CA PHE A 173 -36.70 -54.42 -29.91
C PHE A 173 -35.88 -55.24 -30.91
N LYS A 174 -34.77 -54.68 -31.38
CA LYS A 174 -33.68 -55.42 -32.01
C LYS A 174 -32.40 -55.11 -31.27
#